data_AF-A0A4Y8S3D6-F1
#
_entry.id   AF-A0A4Y8S3D6-F1
#
_cell.length_a   1.000
_cell.length_b   1.000
_cell.length_c   1.000
_cell.angle_alpha   90.00
_cell.angle_beta   90.00
_cell.angle_gamma   90.00
#
_symmetry.space_group_name_H-M   'P 1'
#
loop_
_entity.id
_entity.type
_entity.pdbx_description
1 polymer ?
#
loop_
_entity_poly.entity_id
_entity_poly.type
_entity_poly.pdbx_seq_one_letter_code
_entity_poly.pdbx_strand_id
1 'polypeptide(L)'
;MPLKTPREQKIDEFCAQGKLEPYRALVTRVLDDLQAEGVNISARYDVEFSNFEAYDDKPEHIRISLKNVKVPLNVLWILFHEFGHFQSPKITPGDNKVAREELAWEFAEKTITKYPELAAEKESYEACKKWCLNSYYREYGLPEI
;
A
#
# COMPACT_ATOMS: atom_id res chain seq x y z
N MET A 1 7.18 30.96 -11.61
CA MET A 1 6.34 29.86 -11.08
C MET A 1 6.79 29.60 -9.65
N PRO A 2 5.89 29.55 -8.65
CA PRO A 2 6.27 29.14 -7.30
C PRO A 2 6.76 27.68 -7.32
N LEU A 3 7.76 27.38 -6.48
CA LEU A 3 8.23 26.02 -6.26
C LEU A 3 7.13 25.20 -5.58
N LYS A 4 6.86 23.99 -6.09
CA LYS A 4 5.91 23.05 -5.48
C LYS A 4 6.41 22.61 -4.10
N THR A 5 5.50 22.48 -3.14
CA THR A 5 5.78 21.94 -1.81
C THR A 5 6.16 20.44 -1.88
N PRO A 6 6.87 19.89 -0.87
CA PRO A 6 7.18 18.45 -0.83
C PRO A 6 5.93 17.55 -0.91
N ARG A 7 4.82 17.98 -0.30
CA ARG A 7 3.53 17.28 -0.39
C ARG A 7 3.01 17.24 -1.83
N GLU A 8 2.99 18.37 -2.52
CA GLU A 8 2.54 18.44 -3.92
C GLU A 8 3.43 17.63 -4.85
N GLN A 9 4.75 17.67 -4.64
CA GLN A 9 5.70 16.86 -5.41
C GLN A 9 5.42 15.36 -5.26
N LYS A 10 5.11 14.89 -4.05
CA LYS A 10 4.74 13.49 -3.80
C LYS A 10 3.43 13.10 -4.49
N ILE A 11 2.40 13.94 -4.38
CA ILE A 11 1.11 13.68 -5.04
C ILE A 11 1.32 13.61 -6.56
N ASP A 12 2.07 14.56 -7.13
CA ASP A 12 2.40 14.55 -8.56
C ASP A 12 3.20 13.31 -8.97
N GLU A 13 4.14 12.88 -8.14
CA GLU A 13 4.92 11.67 -8.37
C GLU A 13 4.02 10.43 -8.44
N PHE A 14 3.18 10.22 -7.42
CA PHE A 14 2.24 9.09 -7.40
C PHE A 14 1.23 9.15 -8.55
N CYS A 15 0.69 10.32 -8.86
CA CYS A 15 -0.25 10.49 -9.96
C CYS A 15 0.38 10.24 -11.33
N ALA A 16 1.57 10.80 -11.59
CA ALA A 16 2.23 10.66 -12.88
C ALA A 16 2.81 9.26 -13.08
N GLN A 17 3.60 8.76 -12.13
CA GLN A 17 4.31 7.49 -12.28
C GLN A 17 3.41 6.28 -11.99
N GLY A 18 2.46 6.43 -11.06
CA GLY A 18 1.43 5.44 -10.78
C GLY A 18 0.27 5.43 -11.77
N LYS A 19 0.23 6.37 -12.73
CA LYS A 19 -0.89 6.58 -13.68
C LYS A 19 -2.23 6.81 -12.96
N LEU A 20 -2.18 7.49 -11.82
CA LEU A 20 -3.31 7.76 -10.93
C LEU A 20 -3.92 9.16 -11.10
N GLU A 21 -3.63 9.88 -12.18
CA GLU A 21 -4.26 11.19 -12.46
C GLU A 21 -5.80 11.17 -12.38
N PRO A 22 -6.51 10.14 -12.91
CA PRO A 22 -7.96 10.06 -12.75
C PRO A 22 -8.43 9.99 -11.29
N TYR A 23 -7.55 9.56 -10.38
CA TYR A 23 -7.82 9.38 -8.95
C TYR A 23 -7.11 10.44 -8.10
N ARG A 24 -6.59 11.54 -8.67
CA ARG A 24 -5.75 12.51 -7.95
C ARG A 24 -6.34 13.01 -6.63
N ALA A 25 -7.63 13.34 -6.61
CA ALA A 25 -8.29 13.79 -5.38
C ALA A 25 -8.29 12.71 -4.30
N LEU A 26 -8.55 11.46 -4.69
CA LEU A 26 -8.47 10.30 -3.81
C LEU A 26 -7.04 10.03 -3.34
N VAL A 27 -6.06 10.02 -4.25
CA VAL A 27 -4.63 9.84 -3.91
C VAL A 27 -4.17 10.89 -2.90
N THR A 28 -4.55 12.15 -3.12
CA THR A 28 -4.23 13.24 -2.21
C THR A 28 -4.76 12.97 -0.81
N ARG A 29 -6.05 12.60 -0.71
CA ARG A 29 -6.69 12.30 0.58
C ARG A 29 -6.07 11.09 1.26
N VAL A 30 -5.86 10.00 0.52
CA VAL A 30 -5.23 8.78 1.05
C VAL A 30 -3.84 9.08 1.59
N LEU A 31 -2.98 9.75 0.83
CA LEU A 31 -1.62 10.05 1.29
C LEU A 31 -1.62 10.94 2.54
N ASP A 32 -2.48 11.96 2.58
CA ASP A 32 -2.59 12.84 3.75
C ASP A 32 -3.10 12.10 4.98
N ASP A 33 -4.18 11.34 4.85
CA ASP A 33 -4.83 10.61 5.95
C ASP A 33 -3.86 9.58 6.55
N LEU A 34 -3.19 8.79 5.71
CA LEU A 34 -2.23 7.78 6.17
C LEU A 34 -1.01 8.44 6.84
N GLN A 35 -0.46 9.50 6.25
CA GLN A 35 0.67 10.21 6.86
C GLN A 35 0.31 10.90 8.18
N ALA A 36 -0.95 11.32 8.36
CA ALA A 36 -1.44 11.86 9.62
C ALA A 36 -1.49 10.81 10.75
N GLU A 37 -1.58 9.52 10.42
CA GLU A 37 -1.45 8.42 11.39
C GLU A 37 0.01 8.16 11.81
N GLY A 38 1.00 8.85 11.20
CA GLY A 38 2.39 8.86 11.66
C GLY A 38 3.39 8.08 10.80
N VAL A 39 2.94 7.46 9.71
CA VAL A 39 3.81 6.72 8.78
C VAL A 39 4.35 7.63 7.68
N ASN A 40 5.61 7.45 7.29
CA ASN A 40 6.15 8.10 6.09
C ASN A 40 5.81 7.29 4.84
N ILE A 41 5.56 7.98 3.72
CA ILE A 41 5.26 7.33 2.44
C ILE A 41 6.15 7.92 1.36
N SER A 42 6.79 7.06 0.55
CA SER A 42 7.51 7.49 -0.66
C SER A 42 7.35 6.51 -1.80
N ALA A 43 7.58 6.96 -3.02
CA ALA A 43 7.75 6.07 -4.16
C ALA A 43 9.13 5.39 -4.13
N ARG A 44 9.24 4.26 -4.83
CA ARG A 44 10.51 3.62 -5.19
C ARG A 44 10.44 3.05 -6.61
N TYR A 45 11.62 2.91 -7.24
CA TYR A 45 11.75 2.55 -8.66
C TYR A 45 12.82 1.50 -8.92
N ASP A 46 13.54 1.09 -7.89
CA ASP A 46 14.65 0.14 -7.94
C ASP A 46 14.15 -1.30 -8.09
N VAL A 47 13.08 -1.67 -7.37
CA VAL A 47 12.47 -3.01 -7.36
C VAL A 47 11.01 -2.95 -7.78
N GLU A 48 10.40 -4.12 -8.04
CA GLU A 48 9.00 -4.22 -8.47
C GLU A 48 8.02 -4.35 -7.28
N PHE A 49 8.50 -4.64 -6.07
CA PHE A 49 7.68 -4.79 -4.88
C PHE A 49 7.65 -3.53 -4.00
N SER A 50 6.53 -3.32 -3.32
CA SER A 50 6.39 -2.35 -2.23
C SER A 50 6.74 -3.00 -0.90
N ASN A 51 7.09 -2.19 0.10
CA ASN A 51 7.33 -2.70 1.44
C ASN A 51 7.06 -1.66 2.53
N PHE A 52 6.58 -2.14 3.66
CA PHE A 52 6.67 -1.48 4.94
C PHE A 52 8.04 -1.73 5.60
N GLU A 53 8.65 -0.66 6.11
CA GLU A 53 9.93 -0.65 6.80
C GLU A 53 9.75 -0.12 8.22
N ALA A 54 9.95 -1.00 9.22
CA ALA A 54 9.98 -0.65 10.64
C ALA A 54 11.35 -1.05 11.22
N TYR A 55 12.23 -0.06 11.41
CA TYR A 55 13.53 -0.25 12.06
C TYR A 55 13.54 0.52 13.39
N ASP A 56 14.16 -0.03 14.43
CA ASP A 56 14.09 0.51 15.80
C ASP A 56 14.50 1.99 15.93
N ASP A 57 15.43 2.46 15.08
CA ASP A 57 15.97 3.83 15.12
C ASP A 57 15.51 4.73 13.96
N LYS A 58 14.50 4.32 13.18
CA LYS A 58 14.01 5.09 12.03
C LYS A 58 12.50 5.25 12.08
N PRO A 59 11.97 6.39 11.60
CA PRO A 59 10.55 6.52 11.37
C PRO A 59 10.04 5.39 10.46
N GLU A 60 8.91 4.81 10.84
CA GLU A 60 8.24 3.79 10.04
C GLU A 60 7.88 4.35 8.65
N HIS A 61 8.15 3.56 7.62
CA HIS A 61 8.13 4.05 6.23
C HIS A 61 7.53 3.01 5.29
N ILE A 62 6.49 3.38 4.57
CA ILE A 62 5.94 2.64 3.44
C ILE A 62 6.59 3.14 2.14
N ARG A 63 7.22 2.22 1.40
CA ARG A 63 7.81 2.53 0.10
C ARG A 63 7.02 1.80 -0.99
N ILE A 64 6.34 2.56 -1.83
CA ILE A 64 5.48 2.03 -2.90
C ILE A 64 6.26 1.95 -4.20
N SER A 65 6.33 0.74 -4.77
CA SER A 65 6.89 0.55 -6.10
C SER A 65 5.98 1.19 -7.14
N LEU A 66 6.51 2.17 -7.87
CA LEU A 66 5.89 2.75 -9.07
C LEU A 66 6.59 2.26 -10.34
N LYS A 67 7.40 1.21 -10.24
CA LYS A 67 8.08 0.59 -11.37
C LYS A 67 7.08 -0.20 -12.21
N ASN A 68 7.00 0.10 -13.51
CA ASN A 68 6.21 -0.66 -14.50
C ASN A 68 4.71 -0.83 -14.15
N VAL A 69 4.05 0.19 -13.57
CA VAL A 69 2.64 0.10 -13.18
C VAL A 69 1.73 -0.21 -14.37
N LYS A 70 1.07 -1.37 -14.32
CA LYS A 70 0.12 -1.84 -15.33
C LYS A 70 -1.33 -1.52 -14.98
N VAL A 71 -1.68 -1.73 -13.71
CA VAL A 71 -3.03 -1.49 -13.16
C VAL A 71 -2.91 -0.36 -12.13
N PRO A 72 -3.36 0.86 -12.44
CA PRO A 72 -3.15 2.02 -11.56
C PRO A 72 -3.69 1.82 -10.15
N LEU A 73 -4.93 1.33 -10.02
CA LEU A 73 -5.56 1.12 -8.70
C LEU A 73 -4.81 0.14 -7.80
N ASN A 74 -4.03 -0.80 -8.36
CA ASN A 74 -3.19 -1.68 -7.54
C ASN A 74 -2.16 -0.90 -6.71
N VAL A 75 -1.74 0.28 -7.15
CA VAL A 75 -0.86 1.15 -6.34
C VAL A 75 -1.54 1.54 -5.03
N LEU A 76 -2.84 1.87 -5.08
CA LEU A 76 -3.63 2.18 -3.87
C LEU A 76 -3.89 0.92 -3.04
N TRP A 77 -4.25 -0.21 -3.66
CA TRP A 77 -4.47 -1.46 -2.95
C TRP A 77 -3.24 -1.93 -2.18
N ILE A 78 -2.08 -1.88 -2.84
CA ILE A 78 -0.79 -2.20 -2.21
C ILE A 78 -0.46 -1.17 -1.14
N LEU A 79 -0.75 0.11 -1.34
CA LEU A 79 -0.55 1.12 -0.30
C LEU A 79 -1.39 0.83 0.96
N PHE A 80 -2.65 0.46 0.81
CA PHE A 80 -3.48 0.07 1.97
C PHE A 80 -2.96 -1.21 2.63
N HIS A 81 -2.46 -2.17 1.85
CA HIS A 81 -1.82 -3.38 2.37
C HIS A 81 -0.58 -3.07 3.21
N GLU A 82 0.36 -2.28 2.68
CA GLU A 82 1.56 -1.87 3.44
C GLU A 82 1.19 -1.03 4.67
N PHE A 83 0.10 -0.26 4.60
CA PHE A 83 -0.45 0.42 5.76
C PHE A 83 -1.04 -0.54 6.79
N GLY A 84 -1.62 -1.65 6.34
CA GLY A 84 -2.03 -2.74 7.21
C GLY A 84 -0.86 -3.37 7.97
N HIS A 85 0.32 -3.46 7.35
CA HIS A 85 1.55 -3.87 8.06
C HIS A 85 1.95 -2.86 9.15
N PHE A 86 1.82 -1.56 8.88
CA PHE A 86 2.01 -0.50 9.89
C PHE A 86 1.03 -0.62 11.07
N GLN A 87 -0.23 -0.95 10.80
CA GLN A 87 -1.25 -1.12 11.86
C GLN A 87 -1.14 -2.46 12.60
N SER A 88 -0.41 -3.42 12.05
CA SER A 88 -0.24 -4.74 12.65
C SER A 88 0.70 -4.70 13.86
N PRO A 89 0.59 -5.66 14.80
CA PRO A 89 1.55 -5.79 15.90
C PRO A 89 2.99 -5.89 15.39
N LYS A 90 3.99 -5.52 16.21
CA LYS A 90 5.39 -5.73 15.84
C LYS A 90 5.69 -7.21 15.60
N ILE A 91 6.56 -7.48 14.63
CA ILE A 91 6.95 -8.85 14.26
C ILE A 91 7.72 -9.48 15.41
N THR A 92 7.37 -10.72 15.77
CA THR A 92 8.11 -11.51 16.76
C THR A 92 8.76 -12.75 16.13
N PRO A 93 9.88 -13.25 16.68
CA PRO A 93 10.46 -14.50 16.21
C PRO A 93 9.46 -15.66 16.32
N GLY A 94 9.15 -16.28 15.18
CA GLY A 94 8.17 -17.37 15.10
C GLY A 94 6.82 -16.98 14.53
N ASP A 95 6.58 -15.69 14.25
CA ASP A 95 5.38 -15.25 13.54
C ASP A 95 5.25 -15.97 12.19
N ASN A 96 4.05 -16.46 11.90
CA ASN A 96 3.72 -17.07 10.61
C ASN A 96 3.56 -15.95 9.56
N LYS A 97 4.42 -15.94 8.54
CA LYS A 97 4.39 -14.90 7.50
C LYS A 97 3.07 -14.85 6.74
N VAL A 98 2.44 -15.98 6.45
CA VAL A 98 1.15 -16.00 5.74
C VAL A 98 0.08 -15.32 6.59
N ALA A 99 -0.01 -15.66 7.88
CA ALA A 99 -0.95 -15.04 8.80
C ALA A 99 -0.70 -13.52 8.96
N ARG A 100 0.57 -13.08 8.83
CA ARG A 100 0.93 -11.65 8.84
C ARG A 100 0.40 -10.91 7.62
N GLU A 101 0.55 -11.49 6.43
CA GLU A 101 0.00 -10.90 5.20
C GLU A 101 -1.54 -10.88 5.24
N GLU A 102 -2.18 -11.96 5.70
CA GLU A 102 -3.63 -12.00 5.90
C GLU A 102 -4.10 -10.88 6.83
N LEU A 103 -3.45 -10.72 7.99
CA LEU A 103 -3.76 -9.67 8.96
C LEU A 103 -3.56 -8.25 8.37
N ALA A 104 -2.49 -8.03 7.59
CA ALA A 104 -2.28 -6.76 6.91
C ALA A 104 -3.43 -6.45 5.94
N TRP A 105 -3.91 -7.44 5.18
CA TRP A 105 -5.08 -7.28 4.32
C TRP A 105 -6.38 -7.04 5.12
N GLU A 106 -6.57 -7.64 6.30
CA GLU A 106 -7.72 -7.33 7.16
C GLU A 106 -7.71 -5.86 7.64
N PHE A 107 -6.54 -5.33 7.97
CA PHE A 107 -6.39 -3.90 8.30
C PHE A 107 -6.60 -3.00 7.08
N ALA A 108 -6.14 -3.43 5.90
CA ALA A 108 -6.39 -2.73 4.64
C ALA A 108 -7.90 -2.62 4.36
N GLU A 109 -8.67 -3.70 4.54
CA GLU A 109 -10.13 -3.68 4.37
C GLU A 109 -10.80 -2.67 5.29
N LYS A 110 -10.44 -2.66 6.58
CA LYS A 110 -10.96 -1.70 7.55
C LYS A 110 -10.64 -0.27 7.13
N THR A 111 -9.42 -0.02 6.64
CA THR A 111 -8.99 1.30 6.18
C THR A 111 -9.76 1.74 4.92
N ILE A 112 -10.01 0.83 3.98
CA ILE A 112 -10.75 1.13 2.73
C ILE A 112 -12.18 1.58 3.02
N THR A 113 -12.81 1.15 4.11
CA THR A 113 -14.16 1.62 4.49
C THR A 113 -14.25 3.13 4.71
N LYS A 114 -13.12 3.82 4.94
CA LYS A 114 -13.04 5.29 5.03
C LYS A 114 -13.18 5.99 3.66
N TYR A 115 -13.14 5.24 2.55
CA TYR A 115 -13.13 5.74 1.17
C TYR A 115 -14.31 5.17 0.37
N PRO A 116 -15.54 5.66 0.58
CA PRO A 116 -16.74 5.08 -0.02
C PRO A 116 -16.73 5.09 -1.56
N GLU A 117 -16.00 6.01 -2.20
CA GLU A 117 -15.84 6.02 -3.66
C GLU A 117 -15.12 4.77 -4.21
N LEU A 118 -14.36 4.05 -3.37
CA LEU A 118 -13.70 2.80 -3.74
C LEU A 118 -14.61 1.58 -3.68
N ALA A 119 -15.85 1.71 -3.20
CA ALA A 119 -16.79 0.60 -3.09
C ALA A 119 -17.10 -0.05 -4.46
N ALA A 120 -17.10 0.74 -5.53
CA ALA A 120 -17.32 0.26 -6.89
C ALA A 120 -16.14 -0.60 -7.42
N GLU A 121 -14.96 -0.47 -6.82
CA GLU A 121 -13.73 -1.13 -7.24
C GLU A 121 -13.41 -2.39 -6.41
N LYS A 122 -14.37 -2.87 -5.63
CA LYS A 122 -14.20 -4.01 -4.71
C LYS A 122 -13.63 -5.25 -5.42
N GLU A 123 -14.11 -5.56 -6.62
CA GLU A 123 -13.61 -6.73 -7.36
C GLU A 123 -12.11 -6.58 -7.73
N SER A 124 -11.67 -5.37 -8.09
CA SER A 124 -10.25 -5.09 -8.36
C SER A 124 -9.41 -5.24 -7.10
N TYR A 125 -9.93 -4.79 -5.95
CA TYR A 125 -9.28 -4.97 -4.66
C TYR A 125 -9.10 -6.45 -4.31
N GLU A 126 -10.18 -7.24 -4.38
CA GLU A 126 -10.14 -8.69 -4.08
C GLU A 126 -9.19 -9.44 -5.02
N ALA A 127 -9.16 -9.09 -6.30
CA ALA A 127 -8.21 -9.65 -7.26
C ALA A 127 -6.75 -9.34 -6.89
N CYS A 128 -6.46 -8.12 -6.44
CA CYS A 128 -5.12 -7.72 -5.99
C CYS A 128 -4.72 -8.46 -4.71
N LYS A 129 -5.62 -8.51 -3.72
CA LYS A 129 -5.43 -9.24 -2.46
C LYS A 129 -5.14 -10.71 -2.70
N LYS A 130 -5.98 -11.38 -3.49
CA LYS A 130 -5.83 -12.80 -3.86
C LYS A 130 -4.50 -13.06 -4.57
N TRP A 131 -4.13 -12.22 -5.54
CA TRP A 131 -2.86 -12.35 -6.23
C TRP A 131 -1.66 -12.26 -5.27
N CYS A 132 -1.70 -11.29 -4.34
CA CYS A 132 -0.68 -11.11 -3.32
C CYS A 132 -0.60 -12.33 -2.39
N LEU A 133 -1.70 -12.69 -1.72
CA LEU A 133 -1.74 -13.81 -0.78
C LEU A 133 -1.32 -15.13 -1.45
N ASN A 134 -1.79 -15.42 -2.66
CA ASN A 134 -1.41 -16.65 -3.36
C ASN A 134 0.09 -16.72 -3.68
N SER A 135 0.81 -15.59 -3.75
CA SER A 135 2.27 -15.62 -3.87
C SER A 135 2.94 -16.20 -2.61
N TYR A 136 2.43 -15.86 -1.43
CA TYR A 136 2.88 -16.40 -0.16
C TYR A 136 2.42 -17.85 0.03
N TYR A 137 1.15 -18.16 -0.26
CA TYR A 137 0.67 -19.54 -0.12
C TYR A 137 1.49 -20.53 -0.97
N ARG A 138 1.84 -20.14 -2.21
CA ARG A 138 2.77 -20.93 -3.04
C ARG A 138 4.16 -21.06 -2.42
N GLU A 139 4.73 -19.98 -1.90
CA GLU A 139 6.05 -20.00 -1.24
C GLU A 139 6.08 -20.99 -0.05
N TYR A 140 4.98 -21.07 0.70
CA TYR A 140 4.85 -21.92 1.90
C TYR A 140 4.15 -23.26 1.67
N GLY A 141 3.84 -23.64 0.41
CA GLY A 141 3.23 -24.92 0.06
C GLY A 141 1.78 -25.10 0.55
N LEU A 142 1.03 -24.02 0.70
CA LEU A 142 -0.37 -23.98 1.13
C LEU A 142 -1.33 -23.94 -0.08
N PRO A 143 -2.60 -24.36 0.07
CA PRO A 143 -3.60 -24.28 -0.99
C PRO A 143 -4.02 -22.84 -1.28
N GLU A 144 -3.91 -22.41 -2.54
CA GLU A 144 -4.32 -21.07 -2.99
C GLU A 144 -5.82 -20.78 -2.73
N ILE A 145 -6.11 -19.51 -2.44
CA ILE A 145 -7.47 -18.98 -2.21
C ILE A 145 -8.00 -18.25 -3.43
#